data_AF-A0A291QU72-F1
#
_entry.id   AF-A0A291QU72-F1
#
_cell.length_a   1.000
_cell.length_b   1.000
_cell.length_c   1.000
_cell.angle_alpha   90.00
_cell.angle_beta   90.00
_cell.angle_gamma   90.00
#
_symmetry.space_group_name_H-M   'P 1'
#
loop_
_entity.id
_entity.type
_entity.pdbx_description
1 polymer ?
#
loop_
_entity_poly.entity_id
_entity_poly.type
_entity_poly.pdbx_seq_one_letter_code
_entity_poly.pdbx_strand_id
1 'polypeptide(L)'
;MSLKKLYFILFFVFLSRELYSQEDTTYVNRVLQKNIIGKEFLFKQDQGSTRLKYLGNVKTKSGSVYKVINSTYVFGLYQDSQRASCRILLFDKSNKYIGRYEVGGIWYLPNSIEKNQLIFKLSGECNQTTKISFEEGIPDQLYVLCTKQSGDIFSFERE
;
A
#
# COMPACT_ATOMS: atom_id res chain seq x y z
N MET A 1 14.97 38.10 -21.58
CA MET A 1 15.33 37.30 -20.39
C MET A 1 16.52 36.43 -20.77
N SER A 2 17.67 36.53 -20.07
CA SER A 2 18.89 35.83 -20.50
C SER A 2 18.76 34.31 -20.32
N LEU A 3 19.34 33.54 -21.24
CA LEU A 3 19.29 32.07 -21.26
C LEU A 3 19.70 31.45 -19.91
N LYS A 4 20.61 32.10 -19.18
CA LYS A 4 21.08 31.68 -17.85
C LYS A 4 20.00 31.79 -16.76
N LYS A 5 19.08 32.76 -16.86
CA LYS A 5 17.95 32.90 -15.92
C LYS A 5 16.88 31.83 -16.14
N LEU A 6 16.72 31.32 -17.36
CA LEU A 6 15.76 30.26 -17.69
C LEU A 6 16.19 28.90 -17.08
N TYR A 7 17.48 28.56 -17.13
CA TYR A 7 18.01 27.34 -16.51
C TYR A 7 17.87 27.33 -14.98
N PHE A 8 18.03 28.48 -14.33
CA PHE A 8 17.93 28.59 -12.88
C PHE A 8 16.49 28.37 -12.37
N ILE A 9 15.49 28.83 -13.14
CA ILE A 9 14.08 28.61 -12.84
C ILE A 9 13.69 27.14 -13.06
N LEU A 10 14.17 26.51 -14.14
CA LEU A 10 13.94 25.09 -14.42
C LEU A 10 14.53 24.16 -13.33
N PHE A 11 15.70 24.49 -12.78
CA PHE A 11 16.31 23.73 -11.69
C PHE A 11 15.48 23.79 -10.39
N PHE A 12 14.85 24.93 -10.09
CA PHE A 12 14.02 25.09 -8.89
C PHE A 12 12.67 24.38 -8.99
N VAL A 13 12.12 24.22 -10.20
CA VAL A 13 10.85 23.49 -10.42
C VAL A 13 11.02 21.98 -10.27
N PHE A 14 12.23 21.44 -10.44
CA PHE A 14 12.50 20.02 -10.22
C PHE A 14 12.66 19.65 -8.73
N LEU A 15 13.12 20.57 -7.88
CA LEU A 15 13.37 20.29 -6.45
C LEU A 15 12.10 20.21 -5.59
N SER A 16 10.97 20.78 -6.03
CA SER A 16 9.75 20.82 -5.21
C SER A 16 8.87 19.57 -5.29
N ARG A 17 9.19 18.61 -6.18
CA ARG A 17 8.39 17.37 -6.33
C ARG A 17 8.72 16.26 -5.32
N GLU A 18 9.76 16.42 -4.51
CA GLU A 18 10.28 15.35 -3.63
C GLU A 18 9.64 15.32 -2.22
N LEU A 19 9.01 16.41 -1.77
CA LEU A 19 8.67 16.59 -0.34
C LEU A 19 7.49 15.73 0.16
N TYR A 20 6.53 15.36 -0.69
CA TYR A 20 5.34 14.63 -0.26
C TYR A 20 5.52 13.10 -0.19
N SER A 21 6.38 12.52 -1.04
CA SER A 21 6.65 11.06 -1.02
C SER A 21 7.48 10.65 0.21
N GLN A 22 8.29 11.57 0.72
CA GLN A 22 9.24 11.31 1.79
C GLN A 22 8.58 11.04 3.15
N GLU A 23 7.45 11.69 3.45
CA GLU A 23 6.79 11.57 4.76
C GLU A 23 6.13 10.19 4.94
N ASP A 24 5.39 9.71 3.94
CA ASP A 24 4.71 8.41 3.99
C ASP A 24 5.73 7.26 4.07
N THR A 25 6.81 7.37 3.29
CA THR A 25 7.93 6.41 3.32
C THR A 25 8.59 6.36 4.71
N THR A 26 8.64 7.49 5.42
CA THR A 26 9.18 7.56 6.79
C THR A 26 8.29 6.81 7.79
N TYR A 27 6.96 6.96 7.70
CA TYR A 27 6.03 6.25 8.59
C TYR A 27 6.05 4.75 8.35
N VAL A 28 6.07 4.32 7.08
CA VAL A 28 6.17 2.90 6.72
C VAL A 28 7.42 2.26 7.29
N ASN A 29 8.59 2.90 7.14
CA ASN A 29 9.83 2.39 7.70
C ASN A 29 9.78 2.23 9.22
N ARG A 30 9.17 3.19 9.94
CA ARG A 30 8.97 3.08 11.40
C ARG A 30 8.11 1.88 11.77
N VAL A 31 7.06 1.58 11.00
CA VAL A 31 6.20 0.41 11.21
C VAL A 31 6.95 -0.89 10.93
N LEU A 32 7.70 -0.96 9.83
CA LEU A 32 8.51 -2.14 9.48
C LEU A 32 9.60 -2.42 10.53
N GLN A 33 10.27 -1.38 11.05
CA GLN A 33 11.28 -1.49 12.09
C GLN A 33 10.73 -2.03 13.41
N LYS A 34 9.48 -1.69 13.75
CA LYS A 34 8.81 -2.25 14.94
C LYS A 34 8.55 -3.76 14.78
N ASN A 35 8.38 -4.25 13.55
CA ASN A 35 8.17 -5.66 13.24
C ASN A 35 7.02 -6.32 14.04
N ILE A 36 5.96 -5.55 14.34
CA ILE A 36 4.78 -6.05 15.06
C ILE A 36 3.69 -6.40 14.03
N ILE A 37 3.43 -7.68 13.85
CA ILE A 37 2.43 -8.18 12.91
C ILE A 37 1.02 -7.88 13.44
N GLY A 38 0.15 -7.43 12.53
CA GLY A 38 -1.28 -7.25 12.78
C GLY A 38 -1.65 -5.99 13.55
N LYS A 39 -0.68 -5.23 14.09
CA LYS A 39 -0.93 -3.97 14.78
C LYS A 39 -1.10 -2.82 13.77
N GLU A 40 -2.20 -2.08 13.90
CA GLU A 40 -2.41 -0.82 13.18
C GLU A 40 -1.74 0.34 13.91
N PHE A 41 -1.06 1.21 13.16
CA PHE A 41 -0.47 2.45 13.62
C PHE A 41 -1.13 3.62 12.91
N LEU A 42 -1.57 4.62 13.68
CA LEU A 42 -2.18 5.85 13.18
C LEU A 42 -1.16 7.00 13.25
N PHE A 43 -0.94 7.66 12.13
CA PHE A 43 -0.15 8.87 12.01
C PHE A 43 -1.07 10.00 11.55
N LYS A 44 -1.20 11.05 12.35
CA LYS A 44 -2.00 12.23 12.01
C LYS A 44 -1.11 13.25 11.31
N GLN A 45 -1.60 13.83 10.22
CA GLN A 45 -1.01 14.98 9.53
C GLN A 45 -2.03 16.14 9.50
N ASP A 46 -1.60 17.31 9.05
CA ASP A 46 -2.44 18.51 9.05
C ASP A 46 -3.70 18.37 8.17
N GLN A 47 -3.62 17.62 7.07
CA GLN A 47 -4.72 17.46 6.10
C GLN A 47 -5.29 16.02 6.03
N GLY A 48 -4.88 15.15 6.95
CA GLY A 48 -5.27 13.76 6.88
C GLY A 48 -4.65 12.87 7.95
N SER A 49 -4.76 11.57 7.73
CA SER A 49 -4.08 10.59 8.56
C SER A 49 -3.74 9.34 7.76
N THR A 50 -2.56 8.78 8.02
CA THR A 50 -2.15 7.49 7.50
C THR A 50 -2.35 6.41 8.56
N ARG A 51 -3.07 5.35 8.20
CA ARG A 51 -3.16 4.11 8.97
C ARG A 51 -2.32 3.05 8.29
N LEU A 52 -1.39 2.46 9.03
CA LEU A 52 -0.48 1.45 8.52
C LEU A 52 -0.59 0.17 9.35
N LYS A 53 -0.74 -0.97 8.69
CA LYS A 53 -0.78 -2.29 9.34
C LYS A 53 0.19 -3.24 8.62
N TYR A 54 1.23 -3.65 9.32
CA TYR A 54 2.14 -4.68 8.83
C TYR A 54 1.52 -6.07 9.00
N LEU A 55 1.33 -6.79 7.90
CA LEU A 55 0.70 -8.12 7.92
C LEU A 55 1.69 -9.26 8.11
N GLY A 56 2.99 -8.99 7.95
CA GLY A 56 4.04 -10.00 8.00
C GLY A 56 4.70 -10.19 6.63
N ASN A 57 5.29 -11.37 6.47
CA ASN A 57 6.08 -11.74 5.29
C ASN A 57 5.35 -12.81 4.47
N VAL A 58 5.47 -12.70 3.15
CA VAL A 58 5.25 -13.79 2.20
C VAL A 58 6.58 -14.17 1.54
N LYS A 59 6.67 -15.42 1.08
CA LYS A 59 7.88 -16.01 0.49
C LYS A 59 7.57 -16.66 -0.85
N THR A 60 8.48 -16.52 -1.80
CA THR A 60 8.42 -17.27 -3.06
C THR A 60 9.08 -18.65 -2.89
N LYS A 61 8.79 -19.59 -3.78
CA LYS A 61 9.53 -20.86 -3.91
C LYS A 61 11.01 -20.64 -4.22
N SER A 62 11.33 -19.56 -4.93
CA SER A 62 12.72 -19.14 -5.21
C SER A 62 13.44 -18.53 -4.00
N GLY A 63 12.75 -18.38 -2.85
CA GLY A 63 13.34 -17.87 -1.60
C GLY A 63 13.31 -16.35 -1.44
N SER A 64 12.70 -15.62 -2.38
CA SER A 64 12.45 -14.18 -2.20
C SER A 64 11.46 -13.95 -1.07
N VAL A 65 11.66 -12.88 -0.29
CA VAL A 65 10.81 -12.54 0.85
C VAL A 65 10.26 -11.13 0.65
N TYR A 66 8.94 -11.01 0.77
CA TYR A 66 8.23 -9.74 0.66
C TYR A 66 7.49 -9.42 1.96
N LYS A 67 7.72 -8.23 2.48
CA LYS A 67 6.99 -7.63 3.60
C LYS A 67 5.75 -6.96 3.05
N VAL A 68 4.59 -7.23 3.67
CA VAL A 68 3.30 -6.71 3.21
C VAL A 68 2.74 -5.73 4.23
N ILE A 69 2.41 -4.52 3.77
CA ILE A 69 1.76 -3.48 4.56
C ILE A 69 0.45 -3.09 3.91
N ASN A 70 -0.62 -3.02 4.71
CA ASN A 70 -1.79 -2.25 4.33
C ASN A 70 -1.57 -0.79 4.69
N SER A 71 -1.80 0.11 3.73
CA SER A 71 -1.77 1.56 3.92
C SER A 71 -3.11 2.18 3.56
N THR A 72 -3.65 2.99 4.46
CA THR A 72 -4.85 3.77 4.23
C THR A 72 -4.55 5.22 4.55
N TYR A 73 -4.57 6.08 3.54
CA TYR A 73 -4.49 7.52 3.72
C TYR A 73 -5.88 8.13 3.66
N VAL A 74 -6.35 8.66 4.79
CA VAL A 74 -7.64 9.34 4.91
C VAL A 74 -7.41 10.84 4.81
N PHE A 75 -8.14 11.52 3.93
CA PHE A 75 -8.01 12.96 3.69
C PHE A 75 -9.36 13.60 3.39
N GLY A 76 -9.45 14.92 3.57
CA GLY A 76 -10.67 15.70 3.35
C GLY A 76 -10.90 16.73 4.46
N LEU A 77 -11.39 17.91 4.08
CA LEU A 77 -11.53 19.06 4.98
C LEU A 77 -12.73 18.92 5.94
N TYR A 78 -13.84 18.36 5.45
CA TYR A 78 -15.07 18.17 6.22
C TYR A 78 -15.32 16.69 6.47
N GLN A 79 -15.94 16.36 7.62
CA GLN A 79 -16.21 14.98 8.04
C GLN A 79 -16.95 14.17 6.96
N ASP A 80 -17.99 14.76 6.35
CA ASP A 80 -18.81 14.09 5.34
C ASP A 80 -18.15 14.02 3.94
N SER A 81 -16.99 14.65 3.79
CA SER A 81 -16.20 14.67 2.55
C SER A 81 -14.95 13.80 2.61
N GLN A 82 -14.71 13.11 3.72
CA GLN A 82 -13.51 12.30 3.89
C GLN A 82 -13.46 11.18 2.84
N ARG A 83 -12.30 11.06 2.19
CA ARG A 83 -11.96 10.01 1.25
C ARG A 83 -10.78 9.22 1.79
N ALA A 84 -10.63 7.99 1.31
CA ALA A 84 -9.51 7.14 1.65
C ALA A 84 -8.87 6.58 0.39
N SER A 85 -7.55 6.71 0.28
CA SER A 85 -6.74 5.95 -0.66
C SER A 85 -6.18 4.73 0.05
N CYS A 86 -6.43 3.53 -0.49
CA CYS A 86 -6.09 2.27 0.14
C CYS A 86 -5.11 1.49 -0.73
N ARG A 87 -4.03 1.01 -0.13
CA ARG A 87 -2.92 0.35 -0.83
C ARG A 87 -2.46 -0.89 -0.09
N ILE A 88 -2.07 -1.90 -0.86
CA ILE A 88 -1.25 -3.01 -0.39
C ILE A 88 0.16 -2.73 -0.86
N LEU A 89 1.05 -2.39 0.07
CA LEU A 89 2.44 -2.04 -0.21
C LEU A 89 3.33 -3.27 -0.02
N LEU A 90 4.26 -3.47 -0.95
CA LEU A 90 5.25 -4.54 -0.91
C LEU A 90 6.65 -3.98 -0.75
N PHE A 91 7.40 -4.58 0.17
CA PHE A 91 8.80 -4.27 0.44
C PHE A 91 9.62 -5.54 0.41
N ASP A 92 10.91 -5.44 0.07
CA ASP A 92 11.83 -6.57 0.16
C ASP A 92 12.26 -6.83 1.62
N LYS A 93 13.10 -7.85 1.82
CA LYS A 93 13.65 -8.19 3.14
C LYS A 93 14.40 -7.04 3.82
N SER A 94 14.96 -6.11 3.04
CA SER A 94 15.72 -4.94 3.49
C SER A 94 14.87 -3.69 3.72
N ASN A 95 13.54 -3.80 3.66
CA ASN A 95 12.58 -2.68 3.70
C ASN A 95 12.67 -1.76 2.48
N LYS A 96 13.25 -2.19 1.36
CA LYS A 96 13.19 -1.44 0.12
C LYS A 96 11.80 -1.60 -0.50
N TYR A 97 11.16 -0.49 -0.84
CA TYR A 97 9.87 -0.51 -1.53
C TYR A 97 10.00 -1.16 -2.91
N ILE A 98 9.04 -2.01 -3.26
CA ILE A 98 9.00 -2.75 -4.53
C ILE A 98 7.86 -2.24 -5.42
N GLY A 99 6.73 -1.90 -4.82
CA GLY A 99 5.52 -1.54 -5.54
C GLY A 99 4.27 -1.74 -4.69
N ARG A 100 3.11 -1.57 -5.33
CA ARG A 100 1.80 -1.59 -4.64
C ARG A 100 0.68 -2.16 -5.50
N TYR A 101 -0.41 -2.49 -4.82
CA TYR A 101 -1.74 -2.56 -5.42
C TYR A 101 -2.57 -1.39 -4.87
N GLU A 102 -3.10 -0.55 -5.75
CA GLU A 102 -4.15 0.41 -5.40
C GLU A 102 -5.48 -0.33 -5.34
N VAL A 103 -6.18 -0.28 -4.20
CA VAL A 103 -7.46 -0.97 -4.02
C VAL A 103 -8.59 0.02 -3.79
N GLY A 104 -9.81 -0.37 -4.18
CA GLY A 104 -10.96 0.53 -4.22
C GLY A 104 -11.48 1.02 -2.86
N GLY A 105 -10.98 0.46 -1.75
CA GLY A 105 -11.42 0.83 -0.41
C GLY A 105 -10.82 -0.05 0.68
N ILE A 106 -11.03 0.33 1.94
CA ILE A 106 -10.43 -0.33 3.11
C ILE A 106 -10.85 -1.81 3.22
N TRP A 107 -12.04 -2.16 2.74
CA TRP A 107 -12.55 -3.53 2.75
C TRP A 107 -11.78 -4.45 1.79
N TYR A 108 -11.19 -3.93 0.71
CA TYR A 108 -10.35 -4.71 -0.22
C TYR A 108 -8.92 -4.94 0.28
N LEU A 109 -8.57 -4.47 1.47
CA LEU A 109 -7.28 -4.76 2.07
C LEU A 109 -7.28 -6.16 2.71
N PRO A 110 -6.20 -6.95 2.56
CA PRO A 110 -6.10 -8.27 3.16
C PRO A 110 -6.12 -8.17 4.69
N ASN A 111 -6.81 -9.09 5.36
CA ASN A 111 -6.96 -9.07 6.81
C ASN A 111 -5.71 -9.59 7.52
N SER A 112 -5.08 -10.61 6.91
CA SER A 112 -3.97 -11.38 7.47
C SER A 112 -3.15 -12.08 6.39
N ILE A 113 -2.00 -12.63 6.79
CA ILE A 113 -1.29 -13.67 6.05
C ILE A 113 -1.48 -14.99 6.80
N GLU A 114 -1.94 -16.03 6.09
CA GLU A 114 -2.05 -17.39 6.62
C GLU A 114 -1.41 -18.36 5.64
N LYS A 115 -0.55 -19.27 6.12
CA LYS A 115 0.13 -20.27 5.28
C LYS A 115 0.75 -19.68 4.00
N ASN A 116 1.45 -18.55 4.14
CA ASN A 116 2.11 -17.85 3.02
C ASN A 116 1.16 -17.25 1.97
N GLN A 117 -0.11 -17.06 2.30
CA GLN A 117 -1.13 -16.48 1.43
C GLN A 117 -1.75 -15.24 2.05
N LEU A 118 -2.01 -14.21 1.24
CA LEU A 118 -2.87 -13.10 1.65
C LEU A 118 -4.30 -13.57 1.75
N ILE A 119 -4.96 -13.23 2.86
CA ILE A 119 -6.34 -13.62 3.14
C ILE A 119 -7.22 -12.38 3.08
N PHE A 120 -8.15 -12.37 2.13
CA PHE A 120 -9.15 -11.32 1.96
C PHE A 120 -10.50 -11.86 2.42
N LYS A 121 -11.06 -11.22 3.44
CA LYS A 121 -12.41 -11.44 3.98
C LYS A 121 -13.14 -10.11 3.90
N LEU A 122 -13.80 -9.90 2.75
CA LEU A 122 -14.62 -8.72 2.52
C LEU A 122 -15.82 -8.72 3.50
N SER A 123 -16.26 -7.54 3.91
CA SER A 123 -17.43 -7.34 4.77
C SER A 123 -18.68 -6.94 3.97
N GLY A 124 -19.85 -6.94 4.62
CA GLY A 124 -21.11 -6.53 4.00
C GLY A 124 -21.74 -7.66 3.19
N GLU A 125 -22.19 -7.35 1.97
CA GLU A 125 -22.86 -8.31 1.06
C GLU A 125 -21.92 -9.37 0.45
N CYS A 126 -20.61 -9.23 0.65
CA CYS A 126 -19.63 -10.19 0.14
C CYS A 126 -19.55 -11.44 1.04
N ASN A 127 -19.57 -12.62 0.41
CA ASN A 127 -19.62 -13.91 1.11
C ASN A 127 -18.48 -14.87 0.74
N GLN A 128 -17.47 -14.38 0.03
CA GLN A 128 -16.28 -15.16 -0.33
C GLN A 128 -15.06 -14.77 0.48
N THR A 129 -14.17 -15.74 0.69
CA THR A 129 -12.80 -15.50 1.16
C THR A 129 -11.86 -15.76 -0.01
N THR A 130 -11.08 -14.75 -0.39
CA THR A 130 -10.03 -14.92 -1.39
C THR A 130 -8.70 -15.20 -0.71
N LYS A 131 -7.96 -16.20 -1.23
CA LYS A 131 -6.60 -16.52 -0.79
C LYS A 131 -5.66 -16.36 -1.96
N ILE A 132 -4.65 -15.51 -1.82
CA ILE A 132 -3.70 -15.24 -2.91
C ILE A 132 -2.30 -15.65 -2.47
N SER A 133 -1.69 -16.55 -3.23
CA SER A 133 -0.33 -17.03 -3.00
C SER A 133 0.70 -16.14 -3.68
N PHE A 134 1.86 -15.99 -3.04
CA PHE A 134 3.05 -15.33 -3.58
C PHE A 134 4.16 -16.34 -3.91
N GLU A 135 3.85 -17.63 -3.93
CA GLU A 135 4.85 -18.69 -4.16
C GLU A 135 5.58 -18.54 -5.51
N GLU A 136 4.88 -18.12 -6.56
CA GLU A 136 5.45 -17.93 -7.90
C GLU A 136 5.98 -16.51 -8.15
N GLY A 137 5.99 -15.64 -7.12
CA GLY A 137 6.35 -14.24 -7.25
C GLY A 137 5.24 -13.30 -6.82
N ILE A 138 5.41 -12.01 -7.11
CA ILE A 138 4.38 -10.99 -6.90
C ILE A 138 3.36 -11.15 -8.04
N PRO A 139 2.08 -11.45 -7.78
CA PRO A 139 1.07 -11.56 -8.84
C PRO A 139 0.90 -10.24 -9.58
N ASP A 140 0.89 -10.23 -10.90
CA ASP A 140 0.63 -8.99 -11.67
C ASP A 140 -0.78 -8.43 -11.39
N GLN A 141 -1.71 -9.31 -11.01
CA GLN A 141 -3.07 -8.96 -10.65
C GLN A 141 -3.56 -9.77 -9.43
N LEU A 142 -4.37 -9.12 -8.60
CA LEU A 142 -5.14 -9.75 -7.54
C LEU A 142 -6.60 -9.77 -7.97
N TYR A 143 -7.19 -10.97 -8.07
CA TYR A 143 -8.64 -11.09 -8.24
C TYR A 143 -9.30 -11.39 -6.89
N VAL A 144 -9.96 -10.39 -6.31
CA VAL A 144 -10.60 -10.48 -4.99
C VAL A 144 -12.09 -10.71 -5.19
N LEU A 145 -12.53 -11.93 -4.93
CA LEU A 145 -13.94 -12.34 -5.04
C LEU A 145 -14.79 -11.72 -3.94
N CYS A 146 -15.92 -11.15 -4.33
CA CYS A 146 -17.02 -10.78 -3.42
C CYS A 146 -18.08 -11.89 -3.39
N THR A 147 -18.42 -12.45 -4.54
CA THR A 147 -19.32 -13.61 -4.70
C THR A 147 -18.61 -14.74 -5.47
N LYS A 148 -19.26 -15.89 -5.65
CA LYS A 148 -18.70 -16.98 -6.47
C LYS A 148 -18.46 -16.62 -7.93
N GLN A 149 -19.14 -15.58 -8.44
CA GLN A 149 -19.14 -15.21 -9.85
C GLN A 149 -18.59 -13.79 -10.10
N SER A 150 -18.42 -12.99 -9.05
CA SER A 150 -18.02 -11.59 -9.18
C SER A 150 -16.99 -11.18 -8.14
N GLY A 151 -16.16 -10.22 -8.52
CA GLY A 151 -15.12 -9.63 -7.71
C GLY A 151 -14.43 -8.50 -8.46
N ASP A 152 -13.36 -8.01 -7.87
CA ASP A 152 -12.58 -6.89 -8.39
C ASP A 152 -11.15 -7.32 -8.69
N ILE A 153 -10.57 -6.72 -9.73
CA ILE A 153 -9.20 -6.97 -10.16
C ILE A 153 -8.35 -5.75 -9.82
N PHE A 154 -7.25 -5.97 -9.12
CA PHE A 154 -6.28 -4.92 -8.78
C PHE A 154 -4.93 -5.26 -9.42
N SER A 155 -4.37 -4.32 -10.18
CA SER A 155 -3.09 -4.53 -10.88
C SER A 155 -1.92 -4.09 -10.01
N PHE A 156 -0.80 -4.79 -10.14
CA PHE A 156 0.44 -4.45 -9.48
C PHE A 156 1.13 -3.29 -10.21
N GLU A 157 1.47 -2.24 -9.47
CA GLU A 157 2.29 -1.14 -9.93
C GLU A 157 3.70 -1.29 -9.33
N ARG A 158 4.69 -1.50 -10.19
CA ARG A 158 6.10 -1.60 -9.80
C ARG A 158 6.73 -0.21 -9.74
N GLU A 159 7.59 0.01 -8.73
CA GLU A 159 8.44 1.20 -8.62
C GLU A 159 9.63 1.17 -9.59
#